data_AF-A0A958RME4-F1
#
_entry.id   AF-A0A958RME4-F1
#
_cell.length_a   1.000
_cell.length_b   1.000
_cell.length_c   1.000
_cell.angle_alpha   90.00
_cell.angle_beta   90.00
_cell.angle_gamma   90.00
#
_symmetry.space_group_name_H-M   'P 1'
#
loop_
_entity.id
_entity.type
_entity.pdbx_description
1 polymer ?
#
loop_
_entity_poly.entity_id
_entity_poly.type
_entity_poly.pdbx_seq_one_letter_code
_entity_poly.pdbx_strand_id
1 'polypeptide(L)'
;DERPDRRAVLVDLTCDSDGKIAKFTDTSNGDVQNYLEVHSLKENEPYYLGAFLCGAYQEILGDLHNLFGDTDAVHVSVTENGYSLDHVVEGDTVAEVLSYVEYQKGELTESIRRATECAIAENHLTRQEARQLLKNYEVGLSGYTYLEDPE
;
A
#
# COMPACT_ATOMS: atom_id res chain seq x y z
N ASP A 1 -14.28 -6.92 22.48
CA ASP A 1 -14.45 -7.34 23.89
C ASP A 1 -13.20 -7.27 24.74
N GLU A 2 -11.99 -7.23 24.15
CA GLU A 2 -10.76 -6.99 24.91
C GLU A 2 -10.58 -5.48 25.17
N ARG A 3 -9.88 -5.14 26.26
CA ARG A 3 -9.45 -3.75 26.53
C ARG A 3 -8.05 -3.55 25.95
N PRO A 4 -7.77 -2.40 25.31
CA PRO A 4 -6.41 -2.04 24.90
C PRO A 4 -5.43 -2.11 26.08
N ASP A 5 -4.27 -2.72 25.86
CA ASP A 5 -3.22 -2.92 26.87
C ASP A 5 -1.91 -2.19 26.51
N ARG A 6 -1.86 -1.56 25.34
CA ARG A 6 -0.69 -0.81 24.85
C ARG A 6 -1.05 0.59 24.41
N ARG A 7 -0.01 1.43 24.36
CA ARG A 7 -0.06 2.77 23.79
C ARG A 7 0.85 2.82 22.58
N ALA A 8 0.36 3.35 21.48
CA ALA A 8 1.08 3.44 20.22
C ALA A 8 1.01 4.85 19.63
N VAL A 9 1.96 5.14 18.76
CA VAL A 9 1.93 6.26 17.82
C VAL A 9 1.94 5.62 16.44
N LEU A 10 1.08 6.10 15.54
CA LEU A 10 0.99 5.54 14.19
C LEU A 10 1.96 6.29 13.28
N VAL A 11 2.73 5.54 12.52
CA VAL A 11 3.61 6.03 11.45
C VAL A 11 3.23 5.28 10.19
N ASP A 12 3.27 5.96 9.04
CA ASP A 12 3.03 5.33 7.76
C ASP A 12 4.31 4.63 7.24
N LEU A 13 4.21 4.08 6.02
CA LEU A 13 5.29 3.34 5.36
C LEU A 13 6.24 4.25 4.58
N THR A 14 6.02 5.56 4.59
CA THR A 14 6.85 6.49 3.83
C THR A 14 8.24 6.62 4.47
N CYS A 15 9.22 6.98 3.66
CA CYS A 15 10.56 7.29 4.13
C CYS A 15 10.66 8.65 4.86
N ASP A 16 9.55 9.40 4.94
CA ASP A 16 9.52 10.71 5.58
C ASP A 16 9.14 10.61 7.07
N SER A 17 9.85 11.36 7.90
CA SER A 17 9.58 11.47 9.34
C SER A 17 8.31 12.25 9.69
N ASP A 18 7.72 12.92 8.70
CA ASP A 18 6.45 13.64 8.82
C ASP A 18 5.23 12.73 8.67
N GLY A 19 5.40 11.51 8.11
CA GLY A 19 4.38 10.46 7.98
C GLY A 19 3.94 9.84 9.31
N LYS A 20 3.43 10.65 10.24
CA LYS A 20 3.05 10.23 11.60
C LYS A 20 1.78 10.91 12.08
N ILE A 21 0.97 10.15 12.82
CA ILE A 21 -0.17 10.67 13.57
C ILE A 21 0.25 10.77 15.04
N ALA A 22 0.44 11.99 15.52
CA ALA A 22 0.89 12.26 16.89
C ALA A 22 -0.21 12.74 17.84
N LYS A 23 -1.43 12.94 17.34
CA LYS A 23 -2.58 13.43 18.12
C LYS A 23 -3.79 12.54 17.86
N PHE A 24 -4.43 12.11 18.94
CA PHE A 24 -5.57 11.21 18.93
C PHE A 24 -6.66 11.74 19.86
N THR A 25 -7.90 11.32 19.65
CA THR A 25 -9.01 11.63 20.55
C THR A 25 -8.99 10.67 21.73
N ASP A 26 -9.04 11.20 22.95
CA ASP A 26 -9.28 10.44 24.18
C ASP A 26 -10.76 10.10 24.28
N THR A 27 -11.07 8.81 24.29
CA THR A 27 -12.45 8.32 24.30
C THR A 27 -13.16 8.51 25.65
N SER A 28 -12.41 8.80 26.72
CA SER A 28 -12.95 8.98 28.07
C SER A 28 -13.50 10.38 28.35
N ASN A 29 -12.90 11.40 27.73
CA ASN A 29 -13.22 12.81 27.97
C ASN A 29 -13.41 13.64 26.68
N GLY A 30 -13.02 13.12 25.51
CA GLY A 30 -13.08 13.81 24.22
C GLY A 30 -11.92 14.75 23.93
N ASP A 31 -10.93 14.85 24.83
CA ASP A 31 -9.76 15.71 24.68
C ASP A 31 -8.72 15.11 23.71
N VAL A 32 -7.69 15.90 23.40
CA VAL A 32 -6.56 15.45 22.58
C VAL A 32 -5.49 14.79 23.46
N GLN A 33 -5.07 13.60 23.07
CA GLN A 33 -3.94 12.87 23.64
C GLN A 33 -2.88 12.55 22.59
N ASN A 34 -1.67 12.18 23.02
CA ASN A 34 -0.51 11.97 22.13
C ASN A 34 -0.23 10.48 21.83
N TYR A 35 -1.20 9.60 22.11
CA TYR A 35 -1.09 8.17 21.85
C TYR A 35 -2.46 7.59 21.50
N LEU A 36 -2.45 6.47 20.78
CA LEU A 36 -3.60 5.62 20.57
C LEU A 36 -3.51 4.42 21.52
N GLU A 37 -4.59 4.10 22.20
CA GLU A 37 -4.69 2.86 22.97
C GLU A 37 -5.01 1.71 22.01
N VAL A 38 -4.13 0.70 21.97
CA VAL A 38 -4.23 -0.46 21.06
C VAL A 38 -4.05 -1.78 21.83
N HIS A 39 -4.48 -2.89 21.23
CA HIS A 39 -4.25 -4.21 21.78
C HIS A 39 -2.84 -4.69 21.43
N SER A 40 -2.29 -5.60 22.23
CA SER A 40 -1.11 -6.38 21.85
C SER A 40 -1.34 -7.12 20.54
N LEU A 41 -0.39 -6.98 19.60
CA LEU A 41 -0.40 -7.76 18.37
C LEU A 41 -0.25 -9.25 18.69
N LYS A 42 -1.04 -10.08 18.00
CA LYS A 42 -0.98 -11.53 18.05
C LYS A 42 -0.25 -12.02 16.79
N GLU A 43 0.64 -12.99 16.95
CA GLU A 43 1.41 -13.53 15.83
C GLU A 43 0.47 -14.21 14.83
N ASN A 44 0.67 -13.95 13.53
CA ASN A 44 -0.15 -14.47 12.44
C ASN A 44 -1.64 -14.07 12.46
N GLU A 45 -2.00 -13.01 13.21
CA GLU A 45 -3.34 -12.43 13.15
C GLU A 45 -3.28 -11.00 12.57
N PRO A 46 -4.13 -10.67 11.57
CA PRO A 46 -4.14 -9.34 11.01
C PRO A 46 -4.68 -8.33 12.04
N TYR A 47 -4.06 -7.16 12.08
CA TYR A 47 -4.46 -6.05 12.95
C TYR A 47 -4.91 -4.86 12.12
N TYR A 48 -6.22 -4.74 11.91
CA TYR A 48 -6.79 -3.66 11.11
C TYR A 48 -6.99 -2.39 11.93
N LEU A 49 -6.65 -1.25 11.32
CA LEU A 49 -6.91 0.08 11.85
C LEU A 49 -7.94 0.80 10.96
N GLY A 50 -8.78 1.60 11.58
CA GLY A 50 -9.76 2.43 10.87
C GLY A 50 -9.48 3.91 11.10
N ALA A 51 -9.40 4.67 10.01
CA ALA A 51 -9.43 6.13 10.03
C ALA A 51 -10.85 6.59 9.66
N PHE A 52 -11.39 7.53 10.42
CA PHE A 52 -12.75 8.04 10.24
C PHE A 52 -12.73 9.53 9.96
N LEU A 53 -13.84 10.03 9.41
CA LEU A 53 -14.00 11.45 9.03
C LEU A 53 -13.06 11.90 7.90
N CYS A 54 -12.62 10.96 7.06
CA CYS A 54 -11.76 11.22 5.90
C CYS A 54 -12.54 11.55 4.61
N GLY A 55 -13.88 11.51 4.62
CA GLY A 55 -14.71 11.63 3.41
C GLY A 55 -14.81 13.04 2.81
N ALA A 56 -14.11 14.04 3.36
CA ALA A 56 -14.08 15.39 2.81
C ALA A 56 -12.63 15.79 2.53
N TYR A 57 -12.37 16.32 1.33
CA TYR A 57 -11.06 16.78 0.85
C TYR A 57 -9.95 15.73 0.68
N GLN A 58 -9.88 14.71 1.54
CA GLN A 58 -8.69 13.84 1.61
C GLN A 58 -8.45 13.00 0.36
N GLU A 59 -9.51 12.56 -0.32
CA GLU A 59 -9.39 11.78 -1.55
C GLU A 59 -8.72 12.57 -2.69
N ILE A 60 -9.15 13.83 -2.90
CA ILE A 60 -8.65 14.61 -4.05
C ILE A 60 -7.36 15.39 -3.77
N LEU A 61 -7.00 15.56 -2.50
CA LEU A 61 -5.79 16.28 -2.08
C LEU A 61 -4.59 15.35 -1.82
N GLY A 62 -4.77 14.03 -1.96
CA GLY A 62 -3.68 13.07 -1.87
C GLY A 62 -2.59 13.34 -2.89
N ASP A 63 -1.34 13.05 -2.53
CA ASP A 63 -0.20 13.09 -3.43
C ASP A 63 0.46 11.70 -3.53
N LEU A 64 1.32 11.54 -4.52
CA LEU A 64 2.03 10.29 -4.80
C LEU A 64 3.36 10.24 -4.05
N HIS A 65 3.36 10.50 -2.73
CA HIS A 65 4.59 10.51 -1.94
C HIS A 65 5.23 9.11 -1.92
N ASN A 66 6.51 9.03 -2.28
CA ASN A 66 7.21 7.76 -2.57
C ASN A 66 6.53 6.85 -3.61
N LEU A 67 5.73 7.42 -4.51
CA LEU A 67 5.00 6.69 -5.55
C LEU A 67 3.99 5.67 -5.00
N PHE A 68 3.50 5.86 -3.76
CA PHE A 68 2.28 5.21 -3.32
C PHE A 68 1.11 5.86 -4.03
N GLY A 69 0.36 5.06 -4.79
CA GLY A 69 -0.79 5.52 -5.57
C GLY A 69 -2.08 5.45 -4.79
N ASP A 70 -3.20 5.63 -5.50
CA ASP A 70 -4.52 5.61 -4.90
C ASP A 70 -4.83 4.24 -4.27
N THR A 71 -5.58 4.25 -3.17
CA THR A 71 -6.01 3.03 -2.50
C THR A 71 -7.26 2.42 -3.10
N ASP A 72 -7.43 1.10 -2.98
CA ASP A 72 -8.72 0.44 -3.27
C ASP A 72 -9.88 1.14 -2.53
N ALA A 73 -10.95 1.44 -3.26
CA ALA A 73 -12.16 2.05 -2.71
C ALA A 73 -13.39 1.20 -3.03
N VAL A 74 -14.27 1.03 -2.05
CA VAL A 74 -15.48 0.22 -2.18
C VAL A 74 -16.70 0.96 -1.67
N HIS A 75 -17.76 0.97 -2.46
CA HIS A 75 -19.06 1.49 -2.05
C HIS A 75 -19.90 0.38 -1.42
N VAL A 76 -20.28 0.58 -0.16
CA VAL A 76 -21.04 -0.41 0.62
C VAL A 76 -22.45 0.13 0.88
N SER A 77 -23.46 -0.60 0.40
CA SER A 77 -24.87 -0.35 0.77
C SER A 77 -25.31 -1.32 1.85
N VAL A 78 -26.05 -0.81 2.83
CA VAL A 78 -26.57 -1.61 3.94
C VAL A 78 -28.10 -1.65 3.87
N THR A 79 -28.65 -2.85 3.97
CA THR A 79 -30.09 -3.16 3.97
C THR A 79 -30.46 -3.91 5.24
N GLU A 80 -31.76 -4.12 5.48
CA GLU A 80 -32.24 -4.92 6.62
C GLU A 80 -31.73 -6.38 6.60
N ASN A 81 -31.36 -6.90 5.43
CA ASN A 81 -30.93 -8.29 5.24
C ASN A 81 -29.41 -8.48 5.20
N GLY A 82 -28.62 -7.40 5.34
CA GLY A 82 -27.16 -7.44 5.25
C GLY A 82 -26.60 -6.27 4.44
N TYR A 83 -25.44 -6.46 3.81
CA TYR A 83 -24.77 -5.44 3.00
C TYR A 83 -24.47 -5.94 1.58
N SER A 84 -24.34 -5.02 0.63
CA SER A 84 -23.85 -5.26 -0.72
C SER A 84 -22.65 -4.37 -1.02
N LEU A 85 -21.73 -4.87 -1.84
CA LEU A 85 -20.66 -4.08 -2.43
C LEU A 85 -21.14 -3.65 -3.82
N ASP A 86 -21.45 -2.38 -3.98
CA ASP A 86 -22.09 -1.88 -5.20
C ASP A 86 -21.07 -1.51 -6.27
N HIS A 87 -19.91 -1.01 -5.83
CA HIS A 87 -18.83 -0.58 -6.71
C HIS A 87 -17.48 -0.82 -6.04
N VAL A 88 -16.51 -1.28 -6.83
CA VAL A 88 -15.12 -1.47 -6.44
C VAL A 88 -14.28 -0.67 -7.42
N VAL A 89 -13.45 0.22 -6.90
CA VAL A 89 -12.42 0.95 -7.62
C VAL A 89 -11.09 0.36 -7.16
N GLU A 90 -10.36 -0.25 -8.10
CA GLU A 90 -9.02 -0.76 -7.84
C GLU A 90 -8.07 0.42 -7.68
N GLY A 91 -7.18 0.34 -6.70
CA GLY A 91 -6.10 1.30 -6.51
C GLY A 91 -4.99 1.14 -7.54
N ASP A 92 -4.03 2.04 -7.52
CA ASP A 92 -3.02 2.11 -8.58
C ASP A 92 -1.98 0.99 -8.49
N THR A 93 -1.59 0.48 -9.64
CA THR A 93 -0.40 -0.37 -9.81
C THR A 93 0.88 0.45 -9.92
N VAL A 94 2.03 -0.18 -9.69
CA VAL A 94 3.34 0.46 -9.87
C VAL A 94 3.51 1.01 -11.29
N ALA A 95 3.01 0.31 -12.31
CA ALA A 95 3.07 0.78 -13.70
C ALA A 95 2.21 2.03 -13.95
N GLU A 96 1.03 2.13 -13.34
CA GLU A 96 0.18 3.32 -13.44
C GLU A 96 0.85 4.51 -12.78
N VAL A 97 1.39 4.33 -11.58
CA VAL A 97 2.08 5.43 -10.89
C VAL A 97 3.32 5.91 -11.67
N LEU A 98 4.10 4.98 -12.21
CA LEU A 98 5.25 5.30 -13.05
C LEU A 98 4.86 6.04 -14.35
N SER A 99 3.64 5.82 -14.85
CA SER A 99 3.15 6.54 -16.03
C SER A 99 2.94 8.04 -15.78
N TYR A 100 2.59 8.45 -14.55
CA TYR A 100 2.48 9.87 -14.16
C TYR A 100 3.81 10.61 -14.23
N VAL A 101 4.93 9.90 -14.07
CA VAL A 101 6.29 10.43 -14.19
C VAL A 101 6.94 10.09 -15.54
N GLU A 102 6.10 9.84 -16.56
CA GLU A 102 6.47 9.61 -17.96
C GLU A 102 7.24 8.31 -18.24
N TYR A 103 7.21 7.33 -17.33
CA TYR A 103 7.76 6.00 -17.57
C TYR A 103 6.71 5.04 -18.10
N GLN A 104 7.02 4.40 -19.24
CA GLN A 104 6.12 3.44 -19.88
C GLN A 104 6.53 2.00 -19.54
N LYS A 105 5.58 1.20 -19.04
CA LYS A 105 5.77 -0.22 -18.69
C LYS A 105 6.48 -1.02 -19.79
N GLY A 106 6.10 -0.80 -21.05
CA GLY A 106 6.71 -1.49 -22.19
C GLY A 106 8.19 -1.17 -22.37
N GLU A 107 8.57 0.11 -22.24
CA GLU A 107 9.96 0.55 -22.37
C GLU A 107 10.83 0.02 -21.23
N LEU A 108 10.31 0.06 -20.01
CA LEU A 108 10.95 -0.50 -18.82
C LEU A 108 11.22 -2.00 -18.98
N THR A 109 10.21 -2.75 -19.44
CA THR A 109 10.30 -4.20 -19.65
C THR A 109 11.33 -4.54 -20.74
N GLU A 110 11.33 -3.82 -21.86
CA GLU A 110 12.31 -4.02 -22.92
C GLU A 110 13.74 -3.66 -22.50
N SER A 111 13.91 -2.64 -21.65
CA SER A 111 15.20 -2.27 -21.08
C SER A 111 15.79 -3.40 -20.23
N ILE A 112 15.00 -3.99 -19.32
CA ILE A 112 15.42 -5.15 -18.53
C ILE A 112 15.68 -6.35 -19.41
N ARG A 113 14.85 -6.62 -20.43
CA ARG A 113 15.10 -7.72 -21.37
C ARG A 113 16.47 -7.58 -22.04
N ARG A 114 16.79 -6.42 -22.60
CA ARG A 114 18.11 -6.16 -23.24
C ARG A 114 19.26 -6.34 -22.24
N ALA A 115 19.11 -5.83 -21.01
CA ALA A 115 20.11 -6.00 -19.97
C ALA A 115 20.34 -7.48 -19.62
N THR A 116 19.27 -8.29 -19.53
CA THR A 116 19.39 -9.73 -19.28
C THR A 116 20.04 -10.49 -20.43
N GLU A 117 19.79 -10.12 -21.69
CA GLU A 117 20.42 -10.73 -22.86
C GLU A 117 21.94 -10.49 -22.86
N CYS A 118 22.37 -9.26 -22.56
CA CYS A 118 23.80 -8.93 -22.40
C CYS A 118 24.43 -9.74 -21.25
N ALA A 119 23.77 -9.82 -20.10
CA ALA A 119 24.27 -10.56 -18.94
C ALA A 119 24.39 -12.08 -19.22
N ILE A 120 23.51 -12.66 -20.03
CA ILE A 120 23.63 -14.04 -20.49
C ILE A 120 24.86 -14.21 -21.39
N ALA A 121 25.09 -13.28 -22.32
CA ALA A 121 26.24 -13.32 -23.23
C ALA A 121 27.58 -13.22 -22.46
N GLU A 122 27.60 -12.47 -21.37
CA GLU A 122 28.75 -12.29 -20.48
C GLU A 122 28.90 -13.41 -19.43
N ASN A 123 28.00 -14.41 -19.40
CA ASN A 123 27.93 -15.47 -18.39
C ASN A 123 27.74 -14.97 -16.95
N HIS A 124 27.12 -13.80 -16.76
CA HIS A 124 26.71 -13.28 -15.45
C HIS A 124 25.35 -13.84 -15.00
N LEU A 125 24.50 -14.26 -15.94
CA LEU A 125 23.19 -14.86 -15.66
C LEU A 125 22.95 -16.10 -16.53
N THR A 126 22.27 -17.09 -15.97
CA THR A 126 21.70 -18.20 -16.74
C THR A 126 20.39 -17.78 -17.39
N ARG A 127 19.97 -18.50 -18.45
CA ARG A 127 18.65 -18.29 -19.09
C ARG A 127 17.48 -18.47 -18.12
N GLN A 128 17.63 -19.36 -17.13
CA GLN A 128 16.59 -19.62 -16.15
C GLN A 128 16.46 -18.46 -15.17
N GLU A 129 17.58 -17.94 -14.65
CA GLU A 129 17.58 -16.76 -13.78
C GLU A 129 17.06 -15.52 -14.51
N ALA A 130 17.47 -15.29 -15.76
CA ALA A 130 16.95 -14.18 -16.56
C ALA A 130 15.43 -14.25 -16.76
N ARG A 131 14.89 -15.44 -17.04
CA ARG A 131 13.44 -15.64 -17.15
C ARG A 131 12.73 -15.35 -15.83
N GLN A 132 13.30 -15.80 -14.71
CA GLN A 132 12.73 -15.55 -13.39
C GLN A 132 12.76 -14.05 -13.05
N LEU A 133 13.87 -13.36 -13.35
CA LEU A 133 14.01 -11.92 -13.15
C LEU A 133 12.97 -11.14 -13.96
N LEU A 134 12.80 -11.44 -15.25
CA LEU A 134 11.80 -10.80 -16.09
C LEU A 134 10.38 -11.04 -15.57
N LYS A 135 10.06 -12.27 -15.16
CA LYS A 135 8.76 -12.59 -14.57
C LYS A 135 8.52 -11.78 -13.29
N ASN A 136 9.49 -11.74 -12.38
CA ASN A 136 9.38 -11.00 -11.13
C ASN A 136 9.23 -9.50 -11.38
N TYR A 137 9.95 -8.96 -12.37
CA TYR A 137 9.86 -7.56 -12.76
C TYR A 137 8.49 -7.20 -13.34
N GLU A 138 7.94 -8.04 -14.22
CA GLU A 138 6.58 -7.86 -14.77
C GLU A 138 5.50 -7.95 -13.69
N VAL A 139 5.65 -8.88 -12.74
CA VAL A 139 4.75 -9.00 -11.57
C VAL A 139 4.85 -7.75 -10.71
N GLY A 140 6.06 -7.29 -10.37
CA GLY A 140 6.24 -6.08 -9.56
C GLY A 140 5.66 -4.83 -10.22
N LEU A 141 5.82 -4.65 -11.54
CA LEU A 141 5.21 -3.53 -12.27
C LEU A 141 3.67 -3.61 -12.32
N SER A 142 3.11 -4.82 -12.28
CA SER A 142 1.65 -5.02 -12.30
C SER A 142 1.06 -5.13 -10.91
N GLY A 143 1.90 -5.11 -9.87
CA GLY A 143 1.49 -5.19 -8.48
C GLY A 143 0.97 -3.86 -7.97
N TYR A 144 0.23 -3.95 -6.89
CA TYR A 144 -0.26 -2.80 -6.14
C TYR A 144 0.91 -2.00 -5.55
N THR A 145 0.75 -0.69 -5.38
CA THR A 145 1.85 0.16 -4.89
C THR A 145 2.21 -0.07 -3.43
N TYR A 146 1.29 -0.64 -2.65
CA TYR A 146 1.47 -0.90 -1.23
C TYR A 146 2.17 -2.24 -0.97
N LEU A 147 2.70 -2.40 0.24
CA LEU A 147 3.45 -3.59 0.64
C LEU A 147 2.52 -4.79 0.87
N GLU A 148 3.02 -5.97 0.51
CA GLU A 148 2.42 -7.26 0.82
C GLU A 148 3.07 -7.84 2.08
N ASP A 149 2.29 -8.59 2.89
CA ASP A 149 2.84 -9.34 4.01
C ASP A 149 3.87 -10.36 3.49
N PRO A 150 5.00 -10.56 4.18
CA PRO A 150 5.94 -11.60 3.79
C PRO A 150 5.27 -12.98 3.91
N GLU A 151 5.24 -13.74 2.80
CA GLU A 151 4.83 -15.15 2.77
C GLU A 151 5.69 -16.04 3.71
#